data_AF-A0A369XUC7-F1
#
_entry.id   AF-A0A369XUC7-F1
#
_cell.length_a   1.000
_cell.length_b   1.000
_cell.length_c   1.000
_cell.angle_alpha   90.00
_cell.angle_beta   90.00
_cell.angle_gamma   90.00
#
_symmetry.space_group_name_H-M   'P 1'
#
loop_
_entity.id
_entity.type
_entity.pdbx_description
1 polymer ?
#
loop_
_entity_poly.entity_id
_entity_poly.type
_entity_poly.pdbx_seq_one_letter_code
_entity_poly.pdbx_strand_id
1 'polypeptide(L)'
;MGSIGVAEFFSIAEGIETLDKFLKGVDVDVYRAGTTCPGKYYFIVLGDTESINTGLNSLSNEQKKIAISGVSEDILKAIKNQNSKEIKSSIGIFEFLSISESLYSLDSVIKKTDVEIVKLVLGYGIAGKSYYVVTGNIDSIEEAIILVTKSYKVKNYRKINNPSNGILRYI
;
A
#
# COMPACT_ATOMS: atom_id res chain seq x y z
N MET A 1 -12.83 -1.23 12.91
CA MET A 1 -11.64 -0.78 12.17
C MET A 1 -11.15 -1.92 11.31
N GLY A 2 -10.96 -1.68 10.01
CA GLY A 2 -10.50 -2.71 9.07
C GLY A 2 -9.00 -2.95 9.16
N SER A 3 -8.60 -4.16 8.81
CA SER A 3 -7.22 -4.60 8.66
C SER A 3 -6.96 -4.99 7.21
N ILE A 4 -5.72 -4.80 6.75
CA ILE A 4 -5.29 -5.21 5.40
C ILE A 4 -4.32 -6.38 5.54
N GLY A 5 -4.58 -7.44 4.78
CA GLY A 5 -3.63 -8.51 4.55
C GLY A 5 -3.08 -8.45 3.13
N VAL A 6 -1.77 -8.62 2.98
CA VAL A 6 -1.11 -8.73 1.67
C VAL A 6 -0.23 -9.95 1.66
N ALA A 7 -0.24 -10.69 0.55
CA ALA A 7 0.73 -11.74 0.29
C ALA A 7 1.22 -11.66 -1.17
N GLU A 8 2.54 -11.77 -1.36
CA GLU A 8 3.23 -11.69 -2.65
C GLU A 8 4.03 -12.98 -2.88
N PHE A 9 3.84 -13.59 -4.05
CA PHE A 9 4.33 -14.92 -4.42
C PHE A 9 5.17 -14.87 -5.68
N PHE A 10 6.22 -15.69 -5.74
CA PHE A 10 6.97 -15.91 -6.98
C PHE A 10 6.25 -16.87 -7.93
N SER A 11 5.46 -17.80 -7.40
CA SER A 11 4.68 -18.78 -8.17
C SER A 11 3.20 -18.38 -8.23
N ILE A 12 2.64 -18.40 -9.44
CA ILE A 12 1.21 -18.11 -9.67
C ILE A 12 0.33 -19.22 -9.09
N ALA A 13 0.69 -20.48 -9.34
CA ALA A 13 -0.06 -21.63 -8.86
C ALA A 13 -0.15 -21.64 -7.32
N GLU A 14 0.98 -21.40 -6.65
CA GLU A 14 1.05 -21.32 -5.20
C GLU A 14 0.23 -20.16 -4.64
N GLY A 15 0.28 -19.00 -5.29
CA GLY A 15 -0.52 -17.83 -4.88
C GLY A 15 -2.03 -18.05 -5.00
N ILE A 16 -2.49 -18.72 -6.06
CA ILE A 16 -3.91 -19.07 -6.24
C ILE A 16 -4.35 -20.12 -5.23
N GLU A 17 -3.56 -21.19 -5.04
CA GLU A 17 -3.84 -22.22 -4.04
C GLU A 17 -3.92 -21.62 -2.63
N THR A 18 -3.00 -20.71 -2.33
CA THR A 18 -2.96 -20.03 -1.03
C THR A 18 -4.16 -19.13 -0.82
N LEU A 19 -4.57 -18.37 -1.85
CA LEU A 19 -5.78 -17.54 -1.76
C LEU A 19 -7.04 -18.40 -1.54
N ASP A 20 -7.18 -19.52 -2.24
CA ASP A 20 -8.30 -20.46 -2.03
C ASP A 20 -8.35 -20.99 -0.59
N LYS A 21 -7.21 -21.40 -0.03
CA LYS A 21 -7.12 -21.82 1.38
C LYS A 21 -7.47 -20.69 2.33
N PHE A 22 -6.99 -19.47 2.05
CA PHE A 22 -7.26 -18.28 2.86
C PHE A 22 -8.77 -18.01 2.93
N LEU A 23 -9.46 -17.97 1.78
CA LEU A 23 -10.89 -17.67 1.69
C LEU A 23 -11.79 -18.76 2.29
N LYS A 24 -11.30 -20.01 2.38
CA LYS A 24 -12.00 -21.10 3.08
C LYS A 24 -11.86 -21.03 4.59
N GLY A 25 -10.79 -20.39 5.08
CA GLY A 25 -10.44 -20.37 6.50
C GLY A 25 -10.99 -19.17 7.27
N VAL A 26 -11.21 -18.03 6.61
CA VAL A 26 -11.55 -16.76 7.27
C VAL A 26 -12.53 -15.92 6.45
N ASP A 27 -13.31 -15.08 7.13
CA ASP A 27 -14.25 -14.15 6.49
C ASP A 27 -13.54 -12.84 6.12
N VAL A 28 -13.25 -12.65 4.83
CA VAL A 28 -12.53 -11.48 4.31
C VAL A 28 -13.03 -11.10 2.92
N ASP A 29 -12.92 -9.81 2.61
CA ASP A 29 -13.14 -9.29 1.26
C ASP A 29 -11.84 -9.30 0.47
N VAL A 30 -11.85 -9.86 -0.74
CA VAL A 30 -10.74 -9.72 -1.69
C VAL A 30 -10.82 -8.35 -2.34
N TYR A 31 -9.92 -7.43 -1.96
CA TYR A 31 -9.77 -6.16 -2.67
C TYR A 31 -9.18 -6.40 -4.07
N ARG A 32 -8.11 -7.19 -4.15
CA ARG A 32 -7.49 -7.54 -5.42
C ARG A 32 -6.72 -8.84 -5.30
N ALA A 33 -6.76 -9.65 -6.35
CA ALA A 33 -5.86 -10.76 -6.56
C ALA A 33 -5.46 -10.81 -8.04
N GLY A 34 -4.23 -11.17 -8.34
CA GLY A 34 -3.80 -11.26 -9.72
C GLY A 34 -2.30 -11.42 -9.92
N THR A 35 -1.94 -11.51 -11.19
CA THR A 35 -0.55 -11.64 -11.61
C THR A 35 0.12 -10.27 -11.76
N THR A 36 1.44 -10.25 -11.64
CA THR A 36 2.25 -9.08 -11.97
C THR A 36 3.52 -9.48 -12.73
N CYS A 37 3.96 -8.64 -13.67
CA CYS A 37 5.18 -8.87 -14.43
C CYS A 37 6.41 -8.93 -13.50
N PRO A 38 7.36 -9.85 -13.71
CA PRO A 38 7.50 -10.79 -14.84
C PRO A 38 6.87 -12.19 -14.64
N GLY A 39 5.86 -12.36 -13.79
CA GLY A 39 5.21 -13.67 -13.55
C GLY A 39 5.00 -14.02 -12.08
N LYS A 40 4.87 -13.01 -11.22
CA LYS A 40 4.53 -13.17 -9.80
C LYS A 40 3.01 -13.15 -9.61
N TYR A 41 2.55 -13.51 -8.42
CA TYR A 41 1.16 -13.38 -8.01
C TYR A 41 1.07 -12.63 -6.69
N TYR A 42 -0.06 -11.97 -6.46
CA TYR A 42 -0.35 -11.35 -5.17
C TYR A 42 -1.84 -11.32 -4.91
N PHE A 43 -2.18 -11.17 -3.63
CA PHE A 43 -3.52 -10.77 -3.23
C PHE A 43 -3.47 -9.75 -2.09
N ILE A 44 -4.53 -8.97 -2.01
CA ILE A 44 -4.81 -7.97 -0.99
C ILE A 44 -6.22 -8.22 -0.50
N VAL A 45 -6.36 -8.45 0.80
CA VAL A 45 -7.63 -8.77 1.47
C VAL A 45 -7.91 -7.76 2.57
N LEU A 46 -9.18 -7.51 2.81
CA LEU A 46 -9.70 -6.62 3.84
C LEU A 46 -10.57 -7.43 4.80
N GLY A 47 -10.42 -7.21 6.10
CA GLY A 47 -11.23 -7.91 7.10
C GLY A 47 -10.97 -7.39 8.49
N ASP A 48 -11.47 -8.11 9.50
CA ASP A 48 -11.07 -7.86 10.88
C ASP A 48 -9.61 -8.33 11.13
N THR A 49 -9.02 -7.89 12.24
CA THR A 49 -7.63 -8.22 12.60
C THR A 49 -7.40 -9.71 12.82
N GLU A 50 -8.36 -10.42 13.40
CA GLU A 50 -8.24 -11.84 13.73
C GLU A 50 -8.26 -12.70 12.47
N SER A 51 -9.21 -12.45 11.57
CA SER A 51 -9.35 -13.07 10.25
C SER A 51 -8.09 -12.86 9.41
N ILE A 52 -7.57 -11.63 9.34
CA ILE A 52 -6.34 -11.32 8.59
C ILE A 52 -5.13 -12.06 9.18
N ASN A 53 -4.93 -12.02 10.50
CA ASN A 53 -3.80 -12.68 11.13
C ASN A 53 -3.88 -14.21 11.02
N THR A 54 -5.06 -14.79 11.23
CA THR A 54 -5.29 -16.24 11.13
C THR A 54 -4.98 -16.73 9.72
N GLY A 55 -5.52 -16.05 8.71
CA GLY A 55 -5.23 -16.38 7.32
C GLY A 55 -3.74 -16.25 7.02
N LEU A 56 -3.09 -15.15 7.42
CA LEU A 56 -1.67 -14.92 7.11
C LEU A 56 -0.69 -15.86 7.83
N ASN A 57 -1.01 -16.28 9.05
CA ASN A 57 -0.22 -17.22 9.83
C ASN A 57 -0.26 -18.64 9.23
N SER A 58 -1.28 -18.96 8.43
CA SER A 58 -1.37 -20.25 7.73
C SER A 58 -0.42 -20.36 6.52
N LEU A 59 0.11 -19.23 6.02
CA LEU A 59 1.12 -19.22 4.93
C LEU A 59 2.50 -19.62 5.45
N SER A 60 3.35 -20.15 4.57
CA SER A 60 4.77 -20.35 4.89
C SER A 60 5.49 -19.00 5.10
N ASN A 61 6.73 -19.06 5.59
CA ASN A 61 7.54 -17.85 5.84
C ASN A 61 8.33 -17.39 4.60
N GLU A 62 8.26 -18.14 3.50
CA GLU A 62 9.01 -17.85 2.28
C GLU A 62 8.35 -16.74 1.44
N GLN A 63 7.06 -16.52 1.63
CA GLN A 63 6.32 -15.46 0.93
C GLN A 63 6.43 -14.14 1.68
N LYS A 64 6.51 -13.04 0.91
CA LYS A 64 6.41 -11.71 1.49
C LYS A 64 4.95 -11.46 1.87
N LYS A 65 4.69 -11.41 3.17
CA LYS A 65 3.34 -11.22 3.71
C LYS A 65 3.32 -10.15 4.78
N ILE A 66 2.26 -9.37 4.82
CA ILE A 66 2.08 -8.32 5.82
C ILE A 66 0.64 -8.26 6.32
N ALA A 67 0.51 -7.99 7.62
CA ALA A 67 -0.74 -7.62 8.26
C ALA A 67 -0.61 -6.18 8.75
N ILE A 68 -1.52 -5.31 8.33
CA ILE A 68 -1.66 -3.96 8.89
C ILE A 68 -2.96 -3.97 9.69
N SER A 69 -2.82 -3.87 11.01
CA SER A 69 -3.95 -3.79 11.94
C SER A 69 -4.32 -2.34 12.20
N GLY A 70 -5.62 -2.07 12.34
CA GLY A 70 -6.10 -0.71 12.63
C GLY A 70 -5.67 0.28 11.55
N VAL A 71 -5.97 -0.06 10.30
CA VAL A 71 -5.63 0.77 9.13
C VAL A 71 -6.46 2.04 9.18
N SER A 72 -5.83 3.19 8.88
CA SER A 72 -6.56 4.45 8.73
C SER A 72 -7.63 4.33 7.66
N GLU A 73 -8.83 4.87 7.91
CA GLU A 73 -9.90 4.92 6.91
C GLU A 73 -9.45 5.59 5.61
N ASP A 74 -8.50 6.53 5.67
CA ASP A 74 -7.99 7.21 4.48
C ASP A 74 -7.24 6.25 3.54
N ILE A 75 -6.55 5.25 4.08
CA ILE A 75 -5.91 4.22 3.27
C ILE A 75 -6.96 3.34 2.62
N LEU A 76 -8.02 2.98 3.36
CA LEU A 76 -9.14 2.19 2.80
C LEU A 76 -9.86 2.97 1.68
N LYS A 77 -10.05 4.28 1.84
CA LYS A 77 -10.59 5.17 0.79
C LYS A 77 -9.65 5.26 -0.40
N ALA A 78 -8.34 5.43 -0.17
CA ALA A 78 -7.34 5.51 -1.24
C ALA A 78 -7.25 4.22 -2.06
N ILE A 79 -7.33 3.06 -1.40
CA ILE A 79 -7.44 1.75 -2.05
C ILE A 79 -8.66 1.70 -2.97
N LYS A 80 -9.79 2.26 -2.55
CA LYS A 80 -11.03 2.33 -3.36
C LYS A 80 -11.03 3.49 -4.38
N ASN A 81 -9.93 4.24 -4.52
CA ASN A 81 -9.83 5.47 -5.32
C ASN A 81 -10.86 6.56 -4.94
N GLN A 82 -11.13 6.70 -3.65
CA GLN A 82 -12.13 7.63 -3.07
C GLN A 82 -11.51 8.78 -2.26
N ASN A 83 -10.22 9.03 -2.40
CA ASN A 83 -9.50 10.06 -1.67
C ASN A 83 -9.65 11.47 -2.31
N SER A 84 -9.47 12.50 -1.49
CA SER A 84 -9.46 13.90 -1.95
C SER A 84 -8.34 14.12 -2.96
N LYS A 85 -8.61 14.97 -3.95
CA LYS A 85 -7.66 15.32 -5.01
C LYS A 85 -7.14 16.74 -4.90
N GLU A 86 -7.33 17.41 -3.76
CA GLU A 86 -6.78 18.76 -3.57
C GLU A 86 -5.32 18.67 -3.15
N ILE A 87 -4.47 19.50 -3.76
CA ILE A 87 -3.06 19.64 -3.36
C ILE A 87 -2.94 20.86 -2.47
N LYS A 88 -2.23 20.71 -1.34
CA LYS A 88 -1.81 21.80 -0.46
C LYS A 88 -0.56 22.50 -1.03
N SER A 89 0.43 22.83 -0.21
CA SER A 89 1.64 23.54 -0.68
C SER A 89 2.69 22.63 -1.32
N SER A 90 2.69 21.33 -1.01
CA SER A 90 3.74 20.40 -1.44
C SER A 90 3.19 18.99 -1.63
N ILE A 91 3.89 18.20 -2.44
CA ILE A 91 3.65 16.76 -2.59
C ILE A 91 4.91 15.95 -2.37
N GLY A 92 4.74 14.79 -1.74
CA GLY A 92 5.74 13.75 -1.57
C GLY A 92 5.36 12.51 -2.38
N ILE A 93 6.31 11.98 -3.14
CA ILE A 93 6.13 10.79 -3.98
C ILE A 93 7.10 9.72 -3.48
N PHE A 94 6.62 8.50 -3.25
CA PHE A 94 7.42 7.40 -2.70
C PHE A 94 7.21 6.12 -3.52
N GLU A 95 8.27 5.61 -4.16
CA GLU A 95 8.27 4.38 -4.96
C GLU A 95 8.90 3.23 -4.18
N PHE A 96 8.27 2.05 -4.23
CA PHE A 96 8.69 0.81 -3.58
C PHE A 96 8.74 -0.34 -4.58
N LEU A 97 9.54 -1.37 -4.26
CA LEU A 97 9.65 -2.58 -5.07
C LEU A 97 8.54 -3.61 -4.81
N SER A 98 7.72 -3.39 -3.78
CA SER A 98 6.67 -4.31 -3.37
C SER A 98 5.46 -3.56 -2.82
N ILE A 99 4.31 -4.22 -2.89
CA ILE A 99 3.05 -3.71 -2.34
C ILE A 99 3.16 -3.61 -0.82
N SER A 100 3.70 -4.66 -0.21
CA SER A 100 3.85 -4.78 1.24
C SER A 100 4.63 -3.60 1.86
N GLU A 101 5.81 -3.28 1.33
CA GLU A 101 6.62 -2.17 1.86
C GLU A 101 5.92 -0.83 1.74
N SER A 102 5.24 -0.60 0.61
CA SER A 102 4.54 0.66 0.37
C SER A 102 3.39 0.89 1.34
N LEU A 103 2.61 -0.14 1.66
CA LEU A 103 1.46 -0.02 2.56
C LEU A 103 1.91 0.15 4.01
N TYR A 104 2.94 -0.58 4.46
CA TYR A 104 3.50 -0.35 5.80
C TYR A 104 4.07 1.05 5.95
N SER A 105 4.76 1.53 4.93
CA SER A 105 5.31 2.87 4.91
C SER A 105 4.20 3.92 4.94
N LEU A 106 3.18 3.77 4.08
CA LEU A 106 2.05 4.70 4.02
C LEU A 106 1.26 4.74 5.33
N ASP A 107 0.98 3.59 5.94
CA ASP A 107 0.30 3.53 7.24
C ASP A 107 1.03 4.34 8.31
N SER A 108 2.36 4.24 8.35
CA SER A 108 3.15 5.03 9.28
C SER A 108 3.21 6.51 8.92
N VAL A 109 3.27 6.88 7.63
CA VAL A 109 3.22 8.27 7.18
C VAL A 109 1.92 8.93 7.61
N ILE A 110 0.78 8.30 7.33
CA ILE A 110 -0.55 8.83 7.66
C ILE A 110 -0.78 8.91 9.17
N LYS A 111 -0.20 8.00 9.95
CA LYS A 111 -0.32 8.01 11.41
C LYS A 111 0.61 8.98 12.13
N LYS A 112 1.71 9.41 11.50
CA LYS A 112 2.79 10.14 12.19
C LYS A 112 3.09 11.53 11.62
N THR A 113 2.50 11.89 10.48
CA THR A 113 2.74 13.17 9.82
C THR A 113 1.43 13.79 9.36
N ASP A 114 1.38 15.12 9.29
CA ASP A 114 0.20 15.85 8.85
C ASP A 114 0.15 15.93 7.32
N VAL A 115 -0.22 14.81 6.68
CA VAL A 115 -0.32 14.67 5.23
C VAL A 115 -1.58 13.91 4.81
N GLU A 116 -2.03 14.16 3.58
CA GLU A 116 -3.20 13.52 2.99
C GLU A 116 -2.81 12.70 1.76
N ILE A 117 -3.52 11.60 1.50
CA ILE A 117 -3.25 10.72 0.36
C ILE A 117 -3.84 11.33 -0.91
N VAL A 118 -3.01 11.54 -1.92
CA VAL A 118 -3.42 11.97 -3.27
C VAL A 118 -3.55 10.77 -4.22
N LYS A 119 -2.64 9.79 -4.11
CA LYS A 119 -2.68 8.59 -4.95
C LYS A 119 -2.08 7.40 -4.23
N LEU A 120 -2.63 6.22 -4.52
CA LEU A 120 -2.06 4.93 -4.14
C LEU A 120 -2.13 3.97 -5.32
N VAL A 121 -1.00 3.37 -5.71
CA VAL A 121 -0.94 2.38 -6.79
C VAL A 121 -0.25 1.12 -6.29
N LEU A 122 -0.98 0.00 -6.30
CA LEU A 122 -0.54 -1.27 -5.70
C LEU A 122 -0.32 -2.36 -6.76
N GLY A 123 0.94 -2.50 -7.23
CA GLY A 123 1.44 -3.65 -8.00
C GLY A 123 1.02 -3.74 -9.47
N TYR A 124 -0.21 -3.33 -9.78
CA TYR A 124 -0.84 -3.59 -11.07
C TYR A 124 -0.30 -2.68 -12.18
N GLY A 125 0.10 -3.31 -13.30
CA GLY A 125 0.57 -2.60 -14.50
C GLY A 125 1.97 -1.97 -14.38
N ILE A 126 2.65 -2.12 -13.24
CA ILE A 126 3.96 -1.50 -12.97
C ILE A 126 5.01 -2.51 -12.47
N ALA A 127 4.91 -3.76 -12.92
CA ALA A 127 5.85 -4.85 -12.62
C ALA A 127 6.07 -5.10 -11.12
N GLY A 128 4.97 -5.09 -10.34
CA GLY A 128 4.96 -5.43 -8.92
C GLY A 128 5.46 -4.30 -8.03
N LYS A 129 5.91 -3.19 -8.60
CA LYS A 129 6.19 -1.97 -7.85
C LYS A 129 4.92 -1.40 -7.26
N SER A 130 5.11 -0.54 -6.27
CA SER A 130 4.03 0.22 -5.68
C SER A 130 4.50 1.65 -5.43
N TYR A 131 3.60 2.61 -5.50
CA TYR A 131 3.93 3.97 -5.08
C TYR A 131 2.70 4.67 -4.50
N TYR A 132 2.98 5.67 -3.68
CA TYR A 132 1.96 6.59 -3.21
C TYR A 132 2.41 8.03 -3.34
N VAL A 133 1.43 8.91 -3.45
CA VAL A 133 1.60 10.36 -3.44
C VAL A 133 0.81 10.93 -2.28
N VAL A 134 1.47 11.75 -1.48
CA VAL A 134 0.87 12.49 -0.36
C VAL A 134 1.01 13.99 -0.57
N THR A 135 0.12 14.77 0.02
CA THR A 135 0.18 16.24 0.01
C THR A 135 0.13 16.80 1.43
N GLY A 136 0.78 17.94 1.64
CA GLY A 136 0.91 18.56 2.95
C GLY A 136 1.54 19.95 2.86
N ASN A 137 1.81 20.51 4.04
CA ASN A 137 2.75 21.62 4.17
C ASN A 137 4.17 21.14 3.80
N ILE A 138 5.06 22.08 3.44
CA ILE A 138 6.45 21.75 3.08
C ILE A 138 7.11 20.92 4.19
N ASP A 139 6.96 21.36 5.43
CA ASP A 139 7.55 20.70 6.61
C ASP A 139 6.96 19.30 6.83
N SER A 140 5.64 19.12 6.69
CA SER A 140 5.00 17.80 6.80
C SER A 140 5.53 16.81 5.76
N ILE A 141 5.78 17.27 4.53
CA ILE A 141 6.37 16.42 3.48
C ILE A 141 7.83 16.08 3.78
N GLU A 142 8.59 17.01 4.37
CA GLU A 142 9.97 16.74 4.82
C GLU A 142 10.01 15.70 5.94
N GLU A 143 9.12 15.82 6.93
CA GLU A 143 8.97 14.83 8.00
C GLU A 143 8.60 13.45 7.44
N ALA A 144 7.66 13.38 6.50
CA ALA A 144 7.29 12.14 5.84
C ALA A 144 8.49 11.53 5.10
N ILE A 145 9.29 12.34 4.38
CA ILE A 145 10.50 11.85 3.71
C ILE A 145 11.52 11.30 4.70
N ILE A 146 11.77 12.01 5.81
CA ILE A 146 12.71 11.56 6.84
C ILE A 146 12.23 10.23 7.46
N LEU A 147 10.94 10.12 7.79
CA LEU A 147 10.35 8.89 8.31
C LEU A 147 10.54 7.73 7.34
N VAL A 148 10.20 7.93 6.07
CA VAL A 148 10.22 6.86 5.06
C VAL A 148 11.65 6.40 4.78
N THR A 149 12.57 7.34 4.57
CA THR A 149 13.96 7.04 4.20
C THR A 149 14.78 6.43 5.33
N LYS A 150 14.43 6.70 6.60
CA LYS A 150 15.11 6.10 7.75
C LYS A 150 14.58 4.73 8.13
N SER A 151 13.28 4.47 7.93
CA SER A 151 12.63 3.28 8.48
C SER A 151 12.21 2.24 7.45
N TYR A 152 12.22 2.57 6.15
CA TYR A 152 11.71 1.70 5.10
C TYR A 152 12.66 1.60 3.91
N LYS A 153 12.58 0.47 3.21
CA LYS A 153 13.31 0.23 1.95
C LYS A 153 12.60 0.92 0.77
N VAL A 154 12.61 2.25 0.78
CA VAL A 154 12.12 3.04 -0.34
C VAL A 154 13.07 2.91 -1.53
N LYS A 155 12.52 2.70 -2.73
CA LYS A 155 13.31 2.64 -3.97
C LYS A 155 13.71 4.03 -4.42
N ASN A 156 12.75 4.95 -4.43
CA ASN A 156 12.96 6.33 -4.86
C ASN A 156 11.92 7.24 -4.22
N TYR A 157 12.25 8.52 -4.05
CA TYR A 157 11.31 9.51 -3.55
C TYR A 157 11.54 10.90 -4.16
N ARG A 158 10.49 11.72 -4.25
CA ARG A 158 10.59 13.11 -4.72
C ARG A 158 9.71 14.02 -3.88
N LYS A 159 10.22 15.24 -3.60
CA LYS A 159 9.45 16.37 -3.07
C LYS A 159 9.22 17.36 -4.19
N ILE A 160 8.00 17.87 -4.32
CA ILE A 160 7.68 18.95 -5.25
C ILE A 160 6.93 20.02 -4.47
N ASN A 161 7.60 21.15 -4.25
CA ASN A 161 6.99 22.34 -3.65
C ASN A 161 6.27 23.15 -4.72
N ASN A 162 5.09 23.69 -4.37
CA ASN A 162 4.24 24.48 -5.26
C ASN A 162 4.02 23.78 -6.62
N PRO A 163 3.54 22.52 -6.65
CA PRO A 163 3.35 21.80 -7.90
C PRO A 163 2.33 22.51 -8.79
N SER A 164 2.48 22.36 -10.10
CA SER A 164 1.52 22.90 -11.07
C SER A 164 0.11 22.37 -10.80
N ASN A 165 -0.90 23.24 -10.84
CA ASN A 165 -2.32 22.86 -10.69
C ASN A 165 -2.76 21.78 -11.69
N GLY A 166 -2.08 21.66 -12.83
CA GLY A 166 -2.38 20.63 -13.83
C GLY A 166 -1.89 19.22 -13.47
N ILE A 167 -1.01 19.07 -12.48
CA ILE A 167 -0.35 17.78 -12.19
C ILE A 167 -1.34 16.70 -11.75
N LEU A 168 -2.42 17.10 -11.06
CA LEU A 168 -3.51 16.23 -10.56
C LEU A 168 -4.22 15.41 -11.63
N ARG A 169 -4.04 15.75 -12.91
CA ARG A 169 -4.61 14.97 -14.02
C ARG A 169 -3.75 13.74 -14.35
N TYR A 170 -2.51 13.72 -13.90
CA TYR A 170 -1.50 12.72 -14.24
C TYR A 170 -1.03 11.89 -13.04
N ILE A 171 -1.31 12.36 -11.83
CA ILE A 171 -1.21 11.61 -10.58
C ILE A 171 -2.62 11.28 -10.11
#